data_AF-A0A5C6E8L3-F1
#
_entry.id   AF-A0A5C6E8L3-F1
#
_cell.length_a   1.000
_cell.length_b   1.000
_cell.length_c   1.000
_cell.angle_alpha   90.00
_cell.angle_beta   90.00
_cell.angle_gamma   90.00
#
_symmetry.space_group_name_H-M   'P 1'
#
loop_
_entity.id
_entity.type
_entity.pdbx_description
1 polymer ?
#
loop_
_entity_poly.entity_id
_entity_poly.type
_entity_poly.pdbx_seq_one_letter_code
_entity_poly.pdbx_strand_id
1 'polypeptide(L)'
;MTRTHLSCIPSLRADGRRGVAAVEFAITAVVLLMLIFASIEMTRAVMLRHSADRAAYAAARHGIIPGVSAEQVEQTALDHLEIVGVKMATIEVIPATITEESETVEVIVRFPVAENAWAVPNFIKGDMKGQAKMICERSKMVMANSLPLPPPDPEPEPEPEPEPEPEPEPAPEPEPEPEPEPEPEPEPAPEPEPEPEPEPPPRI
;
A
#
# COMPACT_ATOMS: atom_id res chain seq x y z
N MET A 1 -24.81 -74.56 66.76
CA MET A 1 -23.74 -73.61 67.15
C MET A 1 -22.88 -73.44 65.91
N THR A 2 -22.63 -72.29 65.28
CA THR A 2 -22.74 -70.88 65.68
C THR A 2 -22.63 -70.04 64.40
N ARG A 3 -23.67 -69.21 64.17
CA ARG A 3 -23.64 -67.79 63.79
C ARG A 3 -22.53 -67.28 62.84
N THR A 4 -22.95 -66.99 61.60
CA THR A 4 -22.87 -65.69 60.89
C THR A 4 -21.86 -64.66 61.38
N HIS A 5 -21.02 -64.12 60.47
CA HIS A 5 -20.98 -62.68 60.17
C HIS A 5 -20.16 -62.40 58.90
N LEU A 6 -20.87 -62.26 57.76
CA LEU A 6 -20.43 -61.36 56.70
C LEU A 6 -20.52 -59.94 57.28
N SER A 7 -19.38 -59.27 57.48
CA SER A 7 -19.35 -57.83 57.73
C SER A 7 -19.17 -57.11 56.41
N CYS A 8 -20.31 -56.77 55.81
CA CYS A 8 -20.43 -55.79 54.75
C CYS A 8 -19.96 -54.43 55.31
N ILE A 9 -18.89 -53.86 54.75
CA ILE A 9 -18.52 -52.46 55.00
C ILE A 9 -19.45 -51.61 54.12
N PRO A 10 -20.31 -50.75 54.68
CA PRO A 10 -21.13 -49.87 53.87
C PRO A 10 -20.27 -48.74 53.32
N SER A 11 -20.04 -48.75 52.01
CA SER A 11 -19.49 -47.64 51.24
C SER A 11 -20.53 -46.51 51.18
N LEU A 12 -20.61 -45.69 52.23
CA LEU A 12 -21.46 -44.50 52.30
C LEU A 12 -20.60 -43.23 52.29
N ARG A 13 -19.92 -42.93 51.18
CA ARG A 13 -19.22 -41.63 51.05
C ARG A 13 -18.97 -41.14 49.62
N ALA A 14 -19.94 -41.33 48.72
CA ALA A 14 -19.85 -40.82 47.34
C ALA A 14 -20.76 -39.61 47.04
N ASP A 15 -21.88 -39.42 47.76
CA ASP A 15 -22.89 -38.41 47.37
C ASP A 15 -22.55 -36.97 47.74
N GLY A 16 -21.92 -36.72 48.89
CA GLY A 16 -21.62 -35.35 49.35
C GLY A 16 -20.60 -34.59 48.48
N ARG A 17 -19.77 -35.30 47.70
CA ARG A 17 -18.76 -34.68 46.82
C ARG A 17 -19.32 -34.25 45.47
N ARG A 18 -20.39 -34.90 45.01
CA ARG A 18 -21.04 -34.58 43.73
C ARG A 18 -21.75 -33.23 43.79
N GLY A 19 -22.37 -32.91 44.94
CA GLY A 19 -22.99 -31.61 45.17
C GLY A 19 -21.99 -30.46 45.17
N VAL A 20 -20.85 -30.61 45.86
CA VAL A 20 -19.78 -29.60 45.87
C VAL A 20 -19.22 -29.38 44.47
N ALA A 21 -18.90 -30.46 43.74
CA ALA A 21 -18.41 -30.36 42.38
C ALA A 21 -19.42 -29.70 41.42
N ALA A 22 -20.72 -29.93 41.61
CA ALA A 22 -21.76 -29.28 40.81
C ALA A 22 -21.83 -27.75 41.07
N VAL A 23 -21.64 -27.31 42.32
CA VAL A 23 -21.60 -25.88 42.67
C VAL A 23 -20.32 -25.22 42.13
N GLU A 24 -19.17 -25.86 42.29
CA GLU A 24 -17.90 -25.39 41.73
C GLU A 24 -17.97 -25.29 40.21
N PHE A 25 -18.54 -26.30 39.54
CA PHE A 25 -18.79 -26.27 38.11
C PHE A 25 -19.74 -25.13 37.71
N ALA A 26 -20.83 -24.92 38.44
CA ALA A 26 -21.78 -23.85 38.12
C ALA A 26 -21.13 -22.46 38.19
N ILE A 27 -20.32 -22.20 39.22
CA ILE A 27 -19.63 -20.91 39.37
C ILE A 27 -18.56 -20.76 38.29
N THR A 28 -17.71 -21.78 38.09
CA THR A 28 -16.62 -21.71 37.12
C THR A 28 -17.13 -21.65 35.67
N ALA A 29 -18.18 -22.39 35.34
CA ALA A 29 -18.80 -22.35 34.01
C ALA A 29 -19.39 -20.97 33.70
N VAL A 30 -20.04 -20.31 34.67
CA VAL A 30 -20.57 -18.95 34.47
C VAL A 30 -19.44 -17.95 34.22
N VAL A 31 -18.38 -17.98 35.02
CA VAL A 31 -17.21 -17.10 34.81
C VAL A 31 -16.53 -17.38 33.48
N LEU A 32 -16.35 -18.66 33.13
CA LEU A 32 -15.76 -19.06 31.85
C LEU A 32 -16.60 -18.56 30.66
N LEU A 33 -17.93 -18.72 30.71
CA LEU A 33 -18.84 -18.23 29.68
C LEU A 33 -18.81 -16.70 29.57
N MET A 34 -18.75 -15.97 30.68
CA MET A 34 -18.58 -14.52 30.67
C MET A 34 -17.29 -14.11 29.96
N LEU A 35 -16.16 -14.79 30.25
CA LEU A 35 -14.88 -14.50 29.61
C LEU A 35 -14.90 -14.82 28.11
N ILE A 36 -15.58 -15.90 27.70
CA ILE A 36 -15.73 -16.26 26.28
C ILE A 36 -16.57 -15.22 25.55
N PHE A 37 -17.72 -14.81 26.10
CA PHE A 37 -18.54 -13.77 25.45
C PHE A 37 -17.82 -12.43 25.42
N ALA A 38 -17.11 -12.05 26.49
CA ALA A 38 -16.30 -10.84 26.52
C ALA A 38 -15.19 -10.85 25.46
N SER A 39 -14.51 -11.99 25.25
CA SER A 39 -13.47 -12.08 24.22
C SER A 39 -14.03 -11.98 22.81
N ILE A 40 -15.16 -12.63 22.52
CA ILE A 40 -15.87 -12.52 21.24
C ILE A 40 -16.31 -11.07 20.99
N GLU A 41 -16.89 -10.42 21.99
CA GLU A 41 -17.34 -9.03 21.89
C GLU A 41 -16.15 -8.09 21.65
N MET A 42 -15.03 -8.30 22.35
CA MET A 42 -13.80 -7.53 22.14
C MET A 42 -13.22 -7.73 20.74
N THR A 43 -13.17 -8.98 20.24
CA THR A 43 -12.72 -9.26 18.88
C THR A 43 -13.60 -8.55 17.85
N ARG A 44 -14.93 -8.58 18.02
CA ARG A 44 -15.86 -7.88 17.13
C ARG A 44 -15.66 -6.36 17.21
N ALA A 45 -15.48 -5.79 18.39
CA ALA A 45 -15.26 -4.35 18.55
C ALA A 45 -13.97 -3.87 17.90
N VAL A 46 -12.87 -4.63 18.03
CA VAL A 46 -11.60 -4.33 17.35
C VAL A 46 -11.77 -4.40 15.83
N MET A 47 -12.48 -5.40 15.33
CA MET A 47 -12.80 -5.51 13.90
C MET A 47 -13.61 -4.30 13.41
N LEU A 48 -14.66 -3.91 14.14
CA LEU A 48 -15.49 -2.76 13.83
C LEU A 48 -14.66 -1.46 13.79
N ARG A 49 -13.78 -1.26 14.77
CA ARG A 49 -12.88 -0.10 14.81
C ARG A 49 -12.00 0.00 13.57
N HIS A 50 -11.31 -1.09 13.23
CA HIS A 50 -10.47 -1.12 12.03
C HIS A 50 -11.28 -0.93 10.75
N SER A 51 -12.51 -1.43 10.72
CA SER A 51 -13.41 -1.25 9.57
C SER A 51 -13.79 0.22 9.42
N ALA A 52 -14.10 0.91 10.51
CA ALA A 52 -14.39 2.35 10.51
C ALA A 52 -13.17 3.17 10.03
N ASP A 53 -11.99 2.88 10.57
CA ASP A 53 -10.75 3.58 10.19
C ASP A 53 -10.39 3.34 8.71
N ARG A 54 -10.54 2.10 8.22
CA ARG A 54 -10.27 1.75 6.81
C ARG A 54 -11.28 2.38 5.87
N ALA A 55 -12.57 2.39 6.23
CA ALA A 55 -13.62 3.03 5.44
C ALA A 55 -13.38 4.55 5.36
N ALA A 56 -13.12 5.20 6.49
CA ALA A 56 -12.80 6.62 6.52
C ALA A 56 -11.57 6.95 5.68
N TYR A 57 -10.49 6.16 5.82
CA TYR A 57 -9.27 6.35 5.05
C TYR A 57 -9.49 6.16 3.53
N ALA A 58 -10.18 5.09 3.12
CA ALA A 58 -10.44 4.81 1.72
C ALA A 58 -11.31 5.89 1.08
N ALA A 59 -12.36 6.33 1.78
CA ALA A 59 -13.24 7.41 1.35
C ALA A 59 -12.50 8.74 1.23
N ALA A 60 -11.73 9.13 2.26
CA ALA A 60 -10.89 10.33 2.19
C ALA A 60 -9.88 10.24 1.04
N ARG A 61 -9.35 9.04 0.73
CA ARG A 61 -8.39 8.84 -0.36
C ARG A 61 -9.05 9.06 -1.72
N HIS A 62 -10.30 8.63 -1.84
CA HIS A 62 -11.07 8.88 -3.05
C HIS A 62 -11.44 10.37 -3.16
N GLY A 63 -11.78 11.02 -2.05
CA GLY A 63 -12.19 12.42 -2.02
C GLY A 63 -11.12 13.45 -2.35
N ILE A 64 -9.84 13.11 -2.19
CA ILE A 64 -8.74 14.02 -2.60
C ILE A 64 -8.50 14.04 -4.12
N ILE A 65 -9.11 13.11 -4.87
CA ILE A 65 -8.95 13.00 -6.33
C ILE A 65 -9.79 14.07 -7.04
N PRO A 66 -9.26 14.70 -8.10
CA PRO A 66 -10.02 15.63 -8.89
C PRO A 66 -11.31 15.09 -9.51
N GLY A 67 -12.40 15.83 -9.33
CA GLY A 67 -13.71 15.61 -9.94
C GLY A 67 -14.67 14.86 -9.04
N VAL A 68 -14.20 14.41 -7.87
CA VAL A 68 -14.99 13.60 -6.94
C VAL A 68 -15.91 14.48 -6.09
N SER A 69 -17.17 14.09 -5.99
CA SER A 69 -18.17 14.77 -5.15
C SER A 69 -18.20 14.19 -3.72
N ALA A 70 -18.73 14.96 -2.77
CA ALA A 70 -18.90 14.48 -1.39
C ALA A 70 -19.82 13.23 -1.30
N GLU A 71 -20.82 13.13 -2.19
CA GLU A 71 -21.72 11.98 -2.29
C GLU A 71 -20.96 10.70 -2.71
N GLN A 72 -20.03 10.82 -3.66
CA GLN A 72 -19.18 9.69 -4.08
C GLN A 72 -18.23 9.24 -2.95
N VAL A 73 -17.73 10.19 -2.15
CA VAL A 73 -16.92 9.91 -0.95
C VAL A 73 -17.75 9.16 0.09
N GLU A 74 -18.96 9.62 0.35
CA GLU A 74 -19.90 8.96 1.26
C GLU A 74 -20.21 7.54 0.81
N GLN A 75 -20.53 7.35 -0.48
CA GLN A 75 -20.80 6.03 -1.04
C GLN A 75 -19.59 5.10 -0.94
N THR A 76 -18.37 5.60 -1.17
CA THR A 76 -17.14 4.81 -0.99
C THR A 76 -16.99 4.30 0.44
N ALA A 77 -17.31 5.14 1.44
CA ALA A 77 -17.30 4.71 2.84
C ALA A 77 -18.36 3.63 3.10
N LEU A 78 -19.58 3.82 2.58
CA LEU A 78 -20.68 2.87 2.73
C LEU A 78 -20.36 1.50 2.10
N ASP A 79 -19.80 1.46 0.90
CA ASP A 79 -19.41 0.22 0.21
C ASP A 79 -18.40 -0.59 1.06
N HIS A 80 -17.43 0.10 1.67
CA HIS A 80 -16.46 -0.54 2.57
C HIS A 80 -17.11 -1.10 3.84
N LEU A 81 -18.10 -0.40 4.39
CA LEU A 81 -18.83 -0.81 5.58
C LEU A 81 -19.81 -1.95 5.31
N GLU A 82 -20.40 -1.98 4.11
CA GLU A 82 -21.32 -3.02 3.65
C GLU A 82 -20.63 -4.39 3.59
N ILE A 83 -19.38 -4.45 3.10
CA ILE A 83 -18.57 -5.69 3.07
C ILE A 83 -18.43 -6.30 4.47
N VAL A 84 -18.37 -5.46 5.51
CA VAL A 84 -18.23 -5.88 6.91
C VAL A 84 -19.60 -6.17 7.55
N GLY A 85 -20.69 -5.74 6.91
CA GLY A 85 -22.05 -5.81 7.41
C GLY A 85 -22.32 -4.83 8.55
N VAL A 86 -21.71 -3.64 8.51
CA VAL A 86 -21.97 -2.58 9.49
C VAL A 86 -23.35 -1.96 9.23
N LYS A 87 -24.12 -1.75 10.29
CA LYS A 87 -25.47 -1.17 10.29
C LYS A 87 -25.49 0.20 10.94
N MET A 88 -26.44 1.04 10.52
CA MET A 88 -26.69 2.37 11.09
C MET A 88 -25.43 3.26 11.08
N ALA A 89 -24.69 3.21 9.97
CA ALA A 89 -23.53 4.07 9.77
C ALA A 89 -23.94 5.48 9.35
N THR A 90 -23.36 6.47 10.01
CA THR A 90 -23.43 7.88 9.67
C THR A 90 -22.05 8.30 9.17
N ILE A 91 -22.01 8.86 7.97
CA ILE A 91 -20.79 9.36 7.35
C ILE A 91 -20.89 10.88 7.31
N GLU A 92 -19.83 11.55 7.73
CA GLU A 92 -19.70 13.00 7.74
C GLU A 92 -18.46 13.34 6.91
N VAL A 93 -18.67 14.06 5.80
CA VAL A 93 -17.61 14.53 4.90
C VAL A 93 -17.40 16.03 5.12
N ILE A 94 -16.16 16.42 5.38
CA ILE A 94 -15.77 17.80 5.68
C ILE A 94 -14.66 18.20 4.70
N PRO A 95 -14.85 19.23 3.85
CA PRO A 95 -16.06 20.05 3.74
C PRO A 95 -17.24 19.27 3.10
N ALA A 96 -18.46 19.70 3.42
CA ALA A 96 -19.68 19.08 2.88
C ALA A 96 -19.81 19.21 1.35
N THR A 97 -19.10 20.16 0.74
CA THR A 97 -18.98 20.30 -0.71
C THR A 97 -17.51 20.37 -1.06
N ILE A 98 -17.04 19.41 -1.86
CA ILE A 98 -15.66 19.32 -2.31
C ILE A 98 -15.53 20.15 -3.59
N THR A 99 -14.67 21.17 -3.53
CA THR A 99 -14.40 22.10 -4.64
C THR A 99 -12.91 22.04 -5.03
N GLU A 100 -12.52 22.72 -6.11
CA GLU A 100 -11.10 22.87 -6.49
C GLU A 100 -10.26 23.58 -5.42
N GLU A 101 -10.90 24.42 -4.61
CA GLU A 101 -10.26 25.21 -3.55
C GLU A 101 -10.15 24.44 -2.23
N SER A 102 -10.73 23.25 -2.14
CA SER A 102 -10.72 22.46 -0.91
C SER A 102 -9.29 21.98 -0.61
N GLU A 103 -8.71 22.48 0.49
CA GLU A 103 -7.35 22.11 0.90
C GLU A 103 -7.25 20.71 1.51
N THR A 104 -8.30 20.30 2.24
CA THR A 104 -8.35 19.02 2.93
C THR A 104 -9.72 18.38 2.80
N VAL A 105 -9.75 17.05 2.72
CA VAL A 105 -10.95 16.24 2.90
C VAL A 105 -10.79 15.43 4.17
N GLU A 106 -11.72 15.59 5.09
CA GLU A 106 -11.86 14.80 6.32
C GLU A 106 -13.15 14.00 6.24
N VAL A 107 -13.04 12.69 6.47
CA VAL A 107 -14.17 11.78 6.52
C VAL A 107 -14.26 11.18 7.90
N ILE A 108 -15.43 11.28 8.52
CA ILE A 108 -15.73 10.72 9.83
C ILE A 108 -16.84 9.70 9.68
N VAL A 109 -16.59 8.49 10.13
CA VAL A 109 -17.53 7.36 10.12
C VAL A 109 -17.94 7.07 11.55
N ARG A 110 -19.25 7.02 11.83
CA ARG A 110 -19.82 6.70 13.14
C ARG A 110 -20.90 5.63 13.03
N PHE A 111 -20.97 4.71 13.97
CA PHE A 111 -22.08 3.76 14.06
C PHE A 111 -22.22 3.21 15.49
N PRO A 112 -23.45 2.89 15.93
CA PRO A 112 -23.68 2.36 17.26
C PRO A 112 -23.14 0.92 17.38
N VAL A 113 -22.37 0.65 18.43
CA VAL A 113 -21.82 -0.70 18.68
C VAL A 113 -22.94 -1.71 18.95
N ALA A 114 -24.03 -1.28 19.61
CA ALA A 114 -25.14 -2.14 19.99
C ALA A 114 -25.82 -2.82 18.79
N GLU A 115 -25.95 -2.10 17.66
CA GLU A 115 -26.57 -2.64 16.43
C GLU A 115 -25.61 -3.56 15.63
N ASN A 116 -24.34 -3.57 16.01
CA ASN A 116 -23.25 -4.22 15.28
C ASN A 116 -22.55 -5.34 16.08
N ALA A 117 -23.00 -5.59 17.31
CA ALA A 117 -22.55 -6.68 18.18
C ALA A 117 -23.27 -8.00 17.84
N TRP A 118 -22.56 -9.13 17.92
CA TRP A 118 -23.14 -10.47 17.68
C TRP A 118 -23.80 -11.07 18.92
N ALA A 119 -23.35 -10.67 20.11
CA ALA A 119 -23.91 -11.08 21.39
C ALA A 119 -24.56 -9.87 22.08
N VAL A 120 -25.26 -10.11 23.20
CA VAL A 120 -25.85 -9.03 24.01
C VAL A 120 -24.72 -8.06 24.39
N PRO A 121 -24.77 -6.78 23.97
CA PRO A 121 -23.68 -5.81 24.14
C PRO A 121 -23.62 -5.37 25.60
N ASN A 122 -23.05 -6.23 26.43
CA ASN A 122 -22.98 -6.03 27.87
C ASN A 122 -21.68 -5.33 28.28
N PHE A 123 -20.61 -5.49 27.49
CA PHE A 123 -19.27 -5.03 27.87
C PHE A 123 -18.84 -3.77 27.13
N ILE A 124 -19.25 -3.59 25.86
CA ILE A 124 -18.86 -2.46 25.01
C ILE A 124 -20.10 -1.67 24.59
N LYS A 125 -20.13 -0.40 24.95
CA LYS A 125 -21.26 0.51 24.73
C LYS A 125 -20.81 1.78 24.02
N GLY A 126 -21.77 2.47 23.41
CA GLY A 126 -21.56 3.73 22.70
C GLY A 126 -21.34 3.54 21.20
N ASP A 127 -20.82 4.58 20.57
CA ASP A 127 -20.60 4.63 19.13
C ASP A 127 -19.14 4.35 18.80
N MET A 128 -18.93 3.58 17.74
CA MET A 128 -17.62 3.44 17.13
C MET A 128 -17.38 4.63 16.21
N LYS A 129 -16.18 5.22 16.28
CA LYS A 129 -15.77 6.34 15.42
C LYS A 129 -14.46 5.99 14.72
N GLY A 130 -14.44 6.09 13.39
CA GLY A 130 -13.23 6.13 12.58
C GLY A 130 -13.14 7.48 11.87
N GLN A 131 -11.94 8.01 11.69
CA GLN A 131 -11.74 9.29 11.00
C GLN A 131 -10.44 9.31 10.21
N ALA A 132 -10.45 9.95 9.06
CA ALA A 132 -9.26 10.20 8.27
C ALA A 132 -9.33 11.59 7.63
N LYS A 133 -8.25 12.35 7.78
CA LYS A 133 -8.09 13.67 7.16
C LYS A 133 -6.90 13.64 6.22
N MET A 134 -7.10 14.06 4.98
CA MET A 134 -6.07 14.09 3.94
C MET A 134 -6.04 15.43 3.21
N ILE A 135 -4.86 15.79 2.72
CA ILE A 135 -4.61 17.01 1.96
C ILE A 135 -4.92 16.73 0.49
N CYS A 136 -5.64 17.64 -0.16
CA CYS A 136 -5.97 17.53 -1.57
C CYS A 136 -4.76 17.87 -2.44
N GLU A 137 -4.52 17.07 -3.48
CA GLU A 137 -3.49 17.37 -4.49
C GLU A 137 -3.80 18.66 -5.28
N ARG A 138 -5.09 18.99 -5.40
CA ARG A 138 -5.62 20.20 -6.06
C ARG A 138 -5.08 21.50 -5.49
N SER A 139 -4.83 21.58 -4.19
CA SER A 139 -4.26 22.78 -3.55
C SER A 139 -2.93 23.18 -4.20
N LYS A 140 -2.06 22.21 -4.55
CA LYS A 140 -0.79 22.53 -5.20
C LYS A 140 -0.95 23.00 -6.66
N MET A 141 -1.94 22.48 -7.38
CA MET A 141 -2.19 22.87 -8.77
C MET A 141 -2.80 24.27 -8.86
N VAL A 142 -3.67 24.64 -7.92
CA VAL A 142 -4.17 26.03 -7.78
C VAL A 142 -3.06 27.00 -7.37
N MET A 143 -2.19 26.59 -6.43
CA MET A 143 -1.00 27.37 -6.06
C MET A 143 -0.02 27.51 -7.25
N ALA A 144 0.10 26.51 -8.12
CA ALA A 144 0.91 26.59 -9.33
C ALA A 144 0.34 27.57 -10.36
N ASN A 145 -0.99 27.63 -10.52
CA ASN A 145 -1.63 28.60 -11.42
C ASN A 145 -1.59 30.06 -10.92
N SER A 146 -1.25 30.26 -9.64
CA SER A 146 -1.07 31.59 -9.03
C SER A 146 0.41 32.01 -8.97
N LEU A 147 1.33 31.18 -9.48
CA LEU A 147 2.70 31.61 -9.69
C LEU A 147 2.73 32.61 -10.87
N PRO A 148 3.37 33.78 -10.70
CA PRO A 148 3.63 34.67 -11.83
C PRO A 148 4.43 33.90 -12.88
N LEU A 149 4.03 34.06 -14.15
CA LEU A 149 4.77 33.48 -15.28
C LEU A 149 6.24 33.88 -15.16
N PRO A 150 7.18 32.95 -15.42
CA PRO A 150 8.59 33.32 -15.45
C PRO A 150 8.77 34.47 -16.46
N PRO A 151 9.65 35.44 -16.16
CA PRO A 151 9.97 36.48 -17.13
C PRO A 151 10.41 35.81 -18.44
N PRO A 152 10.08 36.39 -19.61
CA PRO A 152 10.58 35.88 -20.88
C PRO A 152 12.11 35.78 -20.80
N ASP A 153 12.67 34.69 -21.34
CA ASP A 153 14.13 34.52 -21.43
C ASP A 153 14.71 35.78 -22.11
N PRO A 154 15.82 36.34 -21.60
CA PRO A 154 16.50 37.43 -22.29
C PRO A 154 16.81 36.98 -23.72
N GLU A 155 16.57 37.86 -24.70
CA GLU A 155 16.97 37.60 -26.08
C GLU A 155 18.46 37.25 -26.08
N PRO A 156 18.87 36.20 -26.83
CA PRO A 156 20.28 35.82 -26.92
C PRO A 156 21.09 37.04 -27.33
N GLU A 157 22.11 37.38 -26.55
CA GLU A 157 23.03 38.45 -26.91
C GLU A 157 23.57 38.18 -28.31
N PRO A 158 23.63 39.20 -29.18
CA PRO A 158 24.18 39.02 -30.52
C PRO A 158 25.58 38.43 -30.39
N GLU A 159 25.83 37.31 -31.07
CA GLU A 159 27.14 36.68 -31.09
C GLU A 159 28.19 37.73 -31.46
N PRO A 160 29.33 37.81 -30.73
CA PRO A 160 30.39 38.74 -31.06
C PRO A 160 30.83 38.50 -32.52
N GLU A 161 30.90 39.58 -33.30
CA GLU A 161 31.38 39.50 -34.68
C GLU A 161 32.73 38.78 -34.71
N PRO A 162 32.92 37.81 -35.63
CA PRO A 162 34.18 37.09 -35.72
C PRO A 162 35.32 38.07 -35.97
N GLU A 163 36.37 37.99 -35.13
CA GLU A 163 37.58 38.78 -35.31
C GLU A 163 38.14 38.54 -36.72
N PRO A 164 38.61 39.59 -37.42
CA PRO A 164 39.16 39.45 -38.76
C PRO A 164 40.36 38.49 -38.74
N GLU A 165 40.31 37.47 -39.60
CA GLU A 165 41.38 36.49 -39.74
C GLU A 165 42.72 37.20 -40.05
N PRO A 166 43.82 36.80 -39.39
CA PRO A 166 45.14 37.37 -39.68
C PRO A 166 45.54 37.10 -41.13
N GLU A 167 46.09 38.12 -41.81
CA GLU A 167 46.55 38.01 -43.19
C GLU A 167 47.56 36.85 -43.34
N PRO A 168 47.42 35.99 -44.36
CA PRO A 168 48.31 34.85 -44.55
C PRO A 168 49.75 35.32 -44.81
N GLU A 169 50.70 34.73 -44.08
CA GLU A 169 52.13 34.98 -44.25
C GLU A 169 52.59 34.65 -45.68
N PRO A 170 53.59 35.37 -46.22
CA PRO A 170 54.11 35.11 -47.56
C PRO A 170 54.62 33.68 -47.69
N ALA A 171 54.18 32.98 -48.74
CA ALA A 171 54.59 31.60 -49.00
C ALA A 171 56.13 31.50 -49.16
N PRO A 172 56.76 30.47 -48.57
CA PRO A 172 58.19 30.21 -48.76
C PRO A 172 58.50 29.87 -50.22
N GLU A 173 59.66 30.30 -50.71
CA GLU A 173 60.13 30.00 -52.07
C GLU A 173 60.24 28.47 -52.28
N PRO A 174 59.87 27.97 -53.47
CA PRO A 174 59.87 26.54 -53.76
C PRO A 174 61.29 25.96 -53.73
N GLU A 175 61.47 24.92 -52.90
CA GLU A 175 62.68 24.11 -52.90
C GLU A 175 62.86 23.38 -54.24
N PRO A 176 64.11 23.19 -54.73
CA PRO A 176 64.38 22.52 -56.00
C PRO A 176 63.91 21.05 -55.99
N GLU A 177 63.30 20.63 -57.09
CA GLU A 177 62.74 19.28 -57.27
C GLU A 177 63.81 18.19 -57.09
N PRO A 178 63.56 17.16 -56.24
CA PRO A 178 64.43 16.00 -56.13
C PRO A 178 64.33 15.09 -57.37
N GLU A 179 65.47 14.51 -57.77
CA GLU A 179 65.58 13.59 -58.91
C GLU A 179 64.70 12.33 -58.72
N PRO A 180 64.13 11.78 -59.81
CA PRO A 180 63.18 10.67 -59.74
C PRO A 180 63.79 9.38 -59.19
N GLU A 181 63.12 8.78 -58.20
CA GLU A 181 63.43 7.45 -57.69
C GLU A 181 63.10 6.36 -58.73
N PRO A 182 63.90 5.26 -58.79
CA PRO A 182 63.68 4.16 -59.72
C PRO A 182 62.43 3.33 -59.39
N GLU A 183 61.76 2.83 -60.44
CA GLU A 183 60.51 2.05 -60.35
C GLU A 183 60.65 0.75 -59.52
N PRO A 184 59.69 0.44 -58.62
CA PRO A 184 59.68 -0.80 -57.84
C PRO A 184 59.28 -2.02 -58.69
N GLU A 185 59.95 -3.15 -58.45
CA GLU A 185 59.66 -4.44 -59.08
C GLU A 185 58.31 -5.03 -58.62
N PRO A 186 57.58 -5.75 -59.49
CA PRO A 186 56.25 -6.28 -59.19
C PRO A 186 56.27 -7.41 -58.15
N GLU A 187 55.34 -7.35 -57.19
CA GLU A 187 55.13 -8.37 -56.16
C GLU A 187 54.61 -9.71 -56.75
N PRO A 188 55.07 -10.87 -56.23
CA PRO A 188 54.56 -12.18 -56.63
C PRO A 188 53.16 -12.48 -56.06
N ALA A 189 52.37 -13.21 -56.85
CA ALA A 189 50.97 -13.55 -56.53
C ALA A 189 50.82 -14.48 -55.30
N PRO A 190 49.74 -14.34 -54.52
CA PRO A 190 49.48 -15.17 -53.33
C PRO A 190 49.19 -16.63 -53.69
N GLU A 191 49.72 -17.56 -52.88
CA GLU A 191 49.43 -19.00 -52.95
C GLU A 191 48.00 -19.31 -52.45
N PRO A 192 47.31 -20.30 -53.05
CA PRO A 192 45.95 -20.68 -52.67
C PRO A 192 45.88 -21.40 -51.30
N GLU A 193 44.79 -21.14 -50.56
CA GLU A 193 44.51 -21.71 -49.24
C GLU A 193 44.35 -23.26 -49.28
N PRO A 194 44.82 -23.98 -48.24
CA PRO A 194 44.69 -25.44 -48.12
C PRO A 194 43.25 -25.90 -47.80
N GLU A 195 42.86 -27.04 -48.38
CA GLU A 195 41.53 -27.68 -48.21
C GLU A 195 41.25 -28.20 -46.78
N PRO A 196 39.97 -28.23 -46.35
CA PRO A 196 39.58 -28.61 -44.99
C PRO A 196 39.77 -30.10 -44.65
N GLU A 197 40.14 -30.38 -43.40
CA GLU A 197 40.32 -31.73 -42.86
C GLU A 197 38.98 -32.51 -42.74
N PRO A 198 38.99 -33.84 -42.96
CA PRO A 198 37.80 -34.69 -42.95
C PRO A 198 37.27 -35.03 -41.54
N GLU A 199 35.94 -35.22 -41.45
CA GLU A 199 35.20 -35.53 -40.22
C GLU A 199 35.57 -36.88 -39.56
N PRO A 200 35.45 -36.99 -38.22
CA PRO A 200 35.73 -38.22 -37.49
C PRO A 200 34.64 -39.30 -37.67
N PRO A 201 35.01 -40.60 -37.64
CA PRO A 201 34.08 -41.70 -37.90
C PRO A 201 33.11 -41.99 -36.74
N PRO A 202 31.93 -42.58 -37.02
CA PRO A 202 30.92 -42.89 -36.02
C PRO A 202 31.31 -44.07 -35.11
N ARG A 203 30.90 -44.01 -33.83
CA ARG A 203 31.09 -45.10 -32.85
C ARG A 203 30.00 -46.17 -33.00
N ILE A 204 30.43 -47.44 -32.99
CA ILE A 204 29.61 -48.66 -32.85
C ILE A 204 29.45 -48.98 -31.37
#